data_AF-A0A931W5T8-F1
#
_entry.id   AF-A0A931W5T8-F1
#
_cell.length_a   1.000
_cell.length_b   1.000
_cell.length_c   1.000
_cell.angle_alpha   90.00
_cell.angle_beta   90.00
_cell.angle_gamma   90.00
#
_symmetry.space_group_name_H-M   'P 1'
#
loop_
_entity.id
_entity.type
_entity.pdbx_description
1 polymer ?
#
loop_
_entity_poly.entity_id
_entity_poly.type
_entity_poly.pdbx_seq_one_letter_code
_entity_poly.pdbx_strand_id
1 'polypeptide(L)'
;MKVALDIDGVVADFVSPFVQILQARSSGAIDLESVTDPNFTNYPFLSSELIRQCVMEVSDDPNFWRGLAPLPTLVEWQCLDALSRAERLIFVTHRYERDHYSIHDVTCDWLREHGVSKPVVYFTQSAKSALVDKLGVKLFVDDRHENCLDVAENTEATVLMPHRSYNQSFEHPKVTRIQDLHALTAYLG
;
A
#
# COMPACT_ATOMS: atom_id res chain seq x y z
N MET A 1 -3.21 -21.17 3.44
CA MET A 1 -2.18 -20.12 3.62
C MET A 1 -2.86 -18.77 3.80
N LYS A 2 -2.49 -17.98 4.81
CA LYS A 2 -3.00 -16.61 5.01
C LYS A 2 -2.04 -15.59 4.38
N VAL A 3 -2.60 -14.63 3.67
CA VAL A 3 -1.92 -13.62 2.87
C VAL A 3 -2.30 -12.24 3.41
N ALA A 4 -1.33 -11.37 3.59
CA ALA A 4 -1.54 -9.98 3.93
C ALA A 4 -0.97 -9.07 2.84
N LEU A 5 -1.79 -8.13 2.37
CA LEU A 5 -1.38 -7.11 1.42
C LEU A 5 -1.44 -5.74 2.08
N ASP A 6 -0.45 -4.89 1.82
CA ASP A 6 -0.68 -3.46 1.91
C ASP A 6 -1.71 -2.98 0.87
N ILE A 7 -2.19 -1.75 1.01
CA ILE A 7 -3.16 -1.15 0.11
C ILE A 7 -2.48 -0.15 -0.84
N ASP A 8 -1.82 0.85 -0.28
CA ASP A 8 -1.39 2.06 -0.99
C ASP A 8 -0.01 1.83 -1.60
N GLY A 9 0.04 1.67 -2.92
CA GLY A 9 1.25 1.23 -3.62
C GLY A 9 1.26 -0.26 -3.92
N VAL A 10 0.30 -1.05 -3.41
CA VAL A 10 0.11 -2.46 -3.78
C VAL A 10 -1.14 -2.65 -4.64
N VAL A 11 -2.33 -2.32 -4.12
CA VAL A 11 -3.60 -2.45 -4.85
C VAL A 11 -4.25 -1.12 -5.23
N ALA A 12 -3.85 -0.01 -4.59
CA ALA A 12 -4.35 1.33 -4.87
C ALA A 12 -3.19 2.26 -5.25
N ASP A 13 -3.37 3.08 -6.28
CA ASP A 13 -2.40 4.09 -6.70
C ASP A 13 -2.53 5.35 -5.84
N PHE A 14 -1.74 5.42 -4.77
CA PHE A 14 -1.63 6.62 -3.93
C PHE A 14 -0.72 7.70 -4.54
N VAL A 15 0.36 7.28 -5.20
CA VAL A 15 1.47 8.18 -5.58
C VAL A 15 1.03 9.16 -6.66
N SER A 16 0.33 8.71 -7.70
CA SER A 16 -0.08 9.58 -8.81
C SER A 16 -0.95 10.77 -8.36
N PRO A 17 -2.06 10.59 -7.63
CA PRO A 17 -2.88 11.72 -7.18
C PRO A 17 -2.16 12.56 -6.10
N PHE A 18 -1.33 11.95 -5.25
CA PHE A 18 -0.59 12.70 -4.24
C PHE A 18 0.48 13.61 -4.87
N VAL A 19 1.15 13.17 -5.92
CA VAL A 19 2.10 13.99 -6.70
C VAL A 19 1.39 15.20 -7.31
N GLN A 20 0.19 15.05 -7.86
CA GLN A 20 -0.58 16.18 -8.41
C GLN A 20 -0.90 17.23 -7.34
N ILE A 21 -1.23 16.78 -6.12
CA ILE A 21 -1.47 17.63 -4.95
C ILE A 21 -0.21 18.39 -4.54
N LEU A 22 0.93 17.71 -4.47
CA LEU A 22 2.22 18.34 -4.18
C LEU A 22 2.61 19.37 -5.25
N GLN A 23 2.50 19.00 -6.52
CA GLN A 23 2.82 19.88 -7.66
C GLN A 23 1.99 21.15 -7.62
N ALA A 24 0.67 21.04 -7.41
CA ALA A 24 -0.24 22.19 -7.38
C ALA A 24 0.07 23.21 -6.26
N ARG A 25 0.79 22.79 -5.21
CA ARG A 25 1.17 23.62 -4.06
C ARG A 25 2.66 23.97 -4.02
N SER A 26 3.43 23.48 -5.00
CA SER A 26 4.88 23.71 -5.08
C SER A 26 5.22 24.64 -6.25
N SER A 27 6.44 25.19 -6.23
CA SER A 27 6.97 25.98 -7.34
C SER A 27 7.69 25.14 -8.41
N GLY A 28 7.69 23.81 -8.28
CA GLY A 28 8.45 22.88 -9.11
C GLY A 28 7.58 21.78 -9.72
N ALA A 29 8.10 21.14 -10.77
CA ALA A 29 7.49 19.95 -11.35
C ALA A 29 8.09 18.69 -10.73
N ILE A 30 7.24 17.69 -10.51
CA ILE A 30 7.65 16.37 -10.02
C ILE A 30 7.35 15.36 -11.13
N ASP A 31 8.38 14.83 -11.79
CA ASP A 31 8.15 13.75 -12.73
C ASP A 31 7.80 12.47 -11.96
N LEU A 32 6.61 11.91 -12.22
CA LEU A 32 6.10 10.73 -11.53
C LEU A 32 7.02 9.52 -11.70
N GLU A 33 7.60 9.36 -12.89
CA GLU A 33 8.52 8.25 -13.19
C GLU A 33 9.86 8.38 -12.42
N SER A 34 10.18 9.59 -11.97
CA SER A 34 11.41 9.92 -11.23
C SER A 34 11.28 9.80 -9.71
N VAL A 35 10.10 9.48 -9.18
CA VAL A 35 9.86 9.43 -7.73
C VAL A 35 10.64 8.27 -7.12
N THR A 36 11.78 8.58 -6.51
CA THR A 36 12.68 7.59 -5.87
C THR A 36 12.58 7.58 -4.34
N ASP A 37 11.86 8.55 -3.76
CA ASP A 37 11.63 8.67 -2.31
C ASP A 37 10.12 8.81 -2.07
N PRO A 38 9.47 7.84 -1.39
CA PRO A 38 8.03 7.88 -1.17
C PRO A 38 7.64 8.92 -0.12
N ASN A 39 8.59 9.51 0.61
CA ASN A 39 8.36 10.60 1.55
C ASN A 39 8.57 11.99 0.92
N PHE A 40 9.00 12.06 -0.35
CA PHE A 40 9.21 13.29 -1.12
C PHE A 40 10.21 14.29 -0.49
N THR A 41 11.06 13.84 0.41
CA THR A 41 12.05 14.65 1.14
C THR A 41 13.27 15.02 0.29
N ASN A 42 13.53 14.29 -0.79
CA ASN A 42 14.67 14.54 -1.68
C ASN A 42 14.45 15.69 -2.69
N TYR A 43 13.25 16.28 -2.77
CA TYR A 43 12.98 17.39 -3.67
C TYR A 43 13.31 18.73 -3.02
N PRO A 44 14.30 19.51 -3.53
CA PRO A 44 14.78 20.72 -2.85
C PRO A 44 13.76 21.86 -2.78
N PHE A 45 12.73 21.83 -3.64
CA PHE A 45 11.64 22.80 -3.66
C PHE A 45 10.44 22.38 -2.79
N LEU A 46 10.47 21.20 -2.16
CA LEU A 46 9.46 20.75 -1.21
C LEU A 46 10.00 20.90 0.20
N SER A 47 9.40 21.80 0.99
CA SER A 47 9.70 21.87 2.42
C SER A 47 9.00 20.74 3.17
N SER A 48 9.59 20.28 4.28
CA SER A 48 8.96 19.28 5.14
C SER A 48 7.58 19.72 5.65
N GLU A 49 7.40 21.03 5.86
CA GLU A 49 6.11 21.60 6.28
C GLU A 49 5.06 21.51 5.15
N LEU A 50 5.43 21.78 3.90
CA LEU A 50 4.53 21.62 2.75
C LEU A 50 4.10 20.16 2.59
N ILE A 51 5.06 19.22 2.65
CA ILE A 51 4.78 17.78 2.55
C ILE A 51 3.82 17.37 3.67
N ARG A 52 4.10 17.78 4.91
CA ARG A 52 3.24 17.51 6.07
C ARG A 52 1.82 18.05 5.88
N GLN A 53 1.68 19.29 5.39
CA GLN A 53 0.38 19.89 5.10
C GLN A 53 -0.40 19.09 4.06
N CYS A 54 0.24 18.70 2.95
CA CYS A 54 -0.38 17.86 1.92
C CYS A 54 -0.79 16.50 2.48
N VAL A 55 0.06 15.85 3.27
CA VAL A 55 -0.25 14.56 3.92
C VAL A 55 -1.46 14.68 4.83
N MET A 56 -1.55 15.76 5.64
CA MET A 56 -2.70 16.02 6.51
C MET A 56 -3.97 16.30 5.70
N GLU A 57 -3.85 17.04 4.60
CA GLU A 57 -4.99 17.35 3.75
C GLU A 57 -5.59 16.08 3.10
N VAL A 58 -4.77 15.25 2.45
CA VAL A 58 -5.28 14.00 1.83
C VAL A 58 -5.81 13.02 2.85
N SER A 59 -5.15 13.00 4.00
CA SER A 59 -5.59 12.26 5.17
C SER A 59 -6.99 12.63 5.64
N ASP A 60 -7.34 13.91 5.59
CA ASP A 60 -8.63 14.43 6.06
C ASP A 60 -9.71 14.41 4.97
N ASP A 61 -9.35 14.14 3.72
CA ASP A 61 -10.28 14.06 2.59
C ASP A 61 -10.72 12.63 2.27
N PRO A 62 -11.95 12.21 2.62
CA PRO A 62 -12.44 10.87 2.26
C PRO A 62 -12.60 10.68 0.74
N ASN A 63 -12.74 11.74 -0.06
CA ASN A 63 -12.88 11.63 -1.51
C ASN A 63 -11.54 11.32 -2.19
N PHE A 64 -10.43 11.79 -1.64
CA PHE A 64 -9.10 11.37 -2.08
C PHE A 64 -8.97 9.84 -2.02
N TRP A 65 -9.32 9.23 -0.89
CA TRP A 65 -9.23 7.78 -0.69
C TRP A 65 -10.21 6.98 -1.56
N ARG A 66 -11.44 7.48 -1.76
CA ARG A 66 -12.41 6.86 -2.68
C ARG A 66 -11.98 6.96 -4.15
N GLY A 67 -11.26 8.02 -4.50
CA GLY A 67 -10.86 8.32 -5.86
C GLY A 67 -9.58 7.62 -6.33
N LEU A 68 -8.91 6.84 -5.48
CA LEU A 68 -7.68 6.15 -5.86
C LEU A 68 -7.94 5.14 -6.97
N ALA A 69 -7.08 5.16 -7.99
CA ALA A 69 -7.16 4.20 -9.09
C ALA A 69 -6.70 2.81 -8.62
N PRO A 70 -7.36 1.72 -9.06
CA PRO A 70 -6.89 0.37 -8.78
C PRO A 70 -5.63 0.06 -9.59
N LEU A 71 -4.67 -0.59 -8.94
CA LEU A 71 -3.47 -1.14 -9.59
C LEU A 71 -3.68 -2.56 -10.18
N PRO A 72 -4.47 -3.46 -9.55
CA PRO A 72 -4.71 -4.78 -10.10
C PRO A 72 -5.65 -4.75 -11.31
N THR A 73 -5.39 -5.64 -12.25
CA THR A 73 -6.27 -6.03 -13.33
C THR A 73 -7.51 -6.75 -12.81
N LEU A 74 -8.54 -6.88 -13.66
CA LEU A 74 -9.77 -7.60 -13.31
C LEU A 74 -9.51 -9.06 -12.88
N VAL A 75 -8.56 -9.74 -13.53
CA VAL A 75 -8.22 -11.14 -13.21
C VAL A 75 -7.56 -11.26 -11.84
N GLU A 76 -6.66 -10.32 -11.52
CA GLU A 76 -6.02 -10.28 -10.21
C GLU A 76 -7.04 -9.99 -9.10
N TRP A 77 -7.97 -9.05 -9.32
CA TRP A 77 -9.08 -8.80 -8.38
C TRP A 77 -9.93 -10.05 -8.13
N GLN A 78 -10.25 -10.83 -9.17
CA GLN A 78 -10.97 -12.10 -9.02
C GLN A 78 -10.19 -13.12 -8.16
N CYS A 79 -8.87 -13.17 -8.31
CA CYS A 79 -8.02 -14.02 -7.48
C CYS A 79 -8.02 -13.58 -6.01
N LEU A 80 -7.86 -12.27 -5.76
CA LEU A 80 -7.91 -11.69 -4.42
C LEU A 80 -9.25 -11.93 -3.74
N ASP A 81 -10.34 -11.77 -4.47
CA ASP A 81 -11.70 -12.03 -4.00
C ASP A 81 -11.94 -13.52 -3.67
N ALA A 82 -11.38 -14.45 -4.46
CA ALA A 82 -11.41 -15.88 -4.13
C ALA A 82 -10.69 -16.17 -2.80
N LEU A 83 -9.54 -15.53 -2.54
CA LEU A 83 -8.85 -15.64 -1.26
C LEU A 83 -9.63 -14.98 -0.10
N SER A 84 -10.24 -13.82 -0.34
CA SER A 84 -11.08 -13.12 0.62
C SER A 84 -12.28 -13.97 1.04
N ARG A 85 -13.01 -14.57 0.10
CA ARG A 85 -14.12 -15.49 0.39
C ARG A 85 -13.70 -16.74 1.16
N ALA A 86 -12.47 -17.20 0.95
CA ALA A 86 -11.88 -18.32 1.68
C ALA A 86 -11.26 -17.91 3.03
N GLU A 87 -11.43 -16.65 3.48
CA GLU A 87 -10.88 -16.11 4.73
C GLU A 87 -9.35 -16.19 4.80
N ARG A 88 -8.69 -16.15 3.64
CA ARG A 88 -7.24 -16.26 3.47
C ARG A 88 -6.57 -14.93 3.14
N LEU A 89 -7.31 -13.88 2.82
CA LEU A 89 -6.79 -12.56 2.50
C LEU A 89 -7.15 -11.56 3.59
N ILE A 90 -6.15 -10.80 4.04
CA ILE A 90 -6.31 -9.61 4.86
C ILE A 90 -5.55 -8.45 4.22
N PHE A 91 -5.94 -7.23 4.55
CA PHE A 91 -5.23 -6.02 4.20
C PHE A 91 -4.63 -5.39 5.46
N VAL A 92 -3.42 -4.87 5.39
CA VAL A 92 -2.73 -4.21 6.50
C VAL A 92 -2.18 -2.88 6.01
N THR A 93 -2.75 -1.77 6.48
CA THR A 93 -2.43 -0.42 5.98
C THR A 93 -2.02 0.52 7.11
N HIS A 94 -1.21 1.53 6.75
CA HIS A 94 -0.84 2.66 7.62
C HIS A 94 -1.76 3.88 7.48
N ARG A 95 -2.88 3.77 6.75
CA ARG A 95 -3.93 4.80 6.75
C ARG A 95 -4.33 5.12 8.19
N TYR A 96 -4.53 6.41 8.47
CA TYR A 96 -4.82 6.88 9.82
C TYR A 96 -6.31 7.01 10.07
N GLU A 97 -6.72 6.67 11.29
CA GLU A 97 -8.06 6.98 11.77
C GLU A 97 -8.28 8.49 11.88
N ARG A 98 -9.53 8.90 11.66
CA ARG A 98 -9.96 10.30 11.64
C ARG A 98 -11.21 10.47 12.49
N ASP A 99 -11.32 11.62 13.16
CA ASP A 99 -12.44 11.88 14.07
C ASP A 99 -13.75 12.18 13.32
N HIS A 100 -13.66 12.71 12.10
CA HIS A 100 -14.80 13.22 11.33
C HIS A 100 -15.31 12.29 10.22
N TYR A 101 -14.62 11.19 9.91
CA TYR A 101 -15.12 10.14 9.02
C TYR A 101 -14.43 8.81 9.31
N SER A 102 -15.09 7.71 8.97
CA SER A 102 -14.54 6.36 9.13
C SER A 102 -13.66 5.99 7.93
N ILE A 103 -12.33 6.08 8.09
CA ILE A 103 -11.38 5.58 7.07
C ILE A 103 -11.53 4.07 6.85
N HIS A 104 -11.98 3.35 7.88
CA HIS A 104 -12.30 1.93 7.80
C HIS A 104 -13.40 1.68 6.77
N ASP A 105 -14.51 2.41 6.86
CA ASP A 105 -15.65 2.23 5.94
C ASP A 105 -15.28 2.66 4.52
N VAL A 106 -14.61 3.82 4.38
CA VAL A 106 -14.10 4.29 3.09
C VAL A 106 -13.21 3.24 2.40
N THR A 107 -12.29 2.64 3.16
CA THR A 107 -11.36 1.64 2.62
C THR A 107 -12.07 0.33 2.28
N CYS A 108 -12.97 -0.14 3.16
CA CYS A 108 -13.72 -1.37 2.91
C CYS A 108 -14.68 -1.24 1.74
N ASP A 109 -15.35 -0.09 1.59
CA ASP A 109 -16.26 0.16 0.48
C ASP A 109 -15.48 0.26 -0.84
N TRP A 110 -14.35 0.96 -0.86
CA TRP A 110 -13.47 1.00 -2.03
C TRP A 110 -13.00 -0.42 -2.45
N LEU A 111 -12.62 -1.27 -1.50
CA LEU A 111 -12.24 -2.67 -1.79
C LEU A 111 -13.42 -3.49 -2.35
N ARG A 112 -14.63 -3.29 -1.85
CA ARG A 112 -15.84 -3.97 -2.36
C ARG A 112 -16.20 -3.51 -3.77
N GLU A 113 -16.12 -2.21 -4.02
CA GLU A 113 -16.35 -1.63 -5.36
C GLU A 113 -15.40 -2.21 -6.41
N HIS A 114 -14.17 -2.56 -6.00
CA HIS A 114 -13.17 -3.19 -6.87
C HIS A 114 -13.20 -4.74 -6.86
N GLY A 115 -14.20 -5.34 -6.21
CA GLY A 115 -14.51 -6.76 -6.36
C GLY A 115 -14.12 -7.65 -5.19
N VAL A 116 -13.58 -7.12 -4.08
CA VAL A 116 -13.32 -7.91 -2.88
C VAL A 116 -14.60 -8.02 -2.04
N SER A 117 -15.25 -9.18 -2.06
CA SER A 117 -16.58 -9.35 -1.44
C SER A 117 -16.58 -9.24 0.09
N LYS A 118 -15.50 -9.71 0.75
CA LYS A 118 -15.38 -9.75 2.21
C LYS A 118 -14.04 -9.14 2.66
N PRO A 119 -13.84 -7.82 2.53
CA PRO A 119 -12.60 -7.20 2.91
C PRO A 119 -12.40 -7.34 4.42
N VAL A 120 -11.19 -7.73 4.84
CA VAL A 120 -10.74 -7.72 6.23
C VAL A 120 -9.54 -6.80 6.28
N VAL A 121 -9.67 -5.64 6.90
CA VAL A 121 -8.65 -4.59 6.91
C VAL A 121 -8.19 -4.32 8.33
N TYR A 122 -6.88 -4.32 8.54
CA TYR A 122 -6.22 -3.92 9.78
C TYR A 122 -5.49 -2.59 9.55
N PHE A 123 -5.87 -1.60 10.35
CA PHE A 123 -5.19 -0.31 10.39
C PHE A 123 -4.15 -0.36 11.52
N THR A 124 -2.91 0.02 11.21
CA THR A 124 -1.84 0.06 12.21
C THR A 124 -0.97 1.29 12.02
N GLN A 125 -0.39 1.78 13.11
CA GLN A 125 0.65 2.81 13.11
C GLN A 125 1.96 2.27 13.69
N SER A 126 2.00 0.96 13.98
CA SER A 126 3.19 0.25 14.45
C SER A 126 3.84 -0.56 13.33
N ALA A 127 4.96 -1.19 13.66
CA ALA A 127 5.57 -2.24 12.85
C ALA A 127 4.52 -3.28 12.39
N LYS A 128 4.54 -3.61 11.10
CA LYS A 128 3.57 -4.56 10.50
C LYS A 128 3.92 -5.99 10.87
N SER A 129 5.18 -6.30 11.16
CA SER A 129 5.66 -7.60 11.63
C SER A 129 4.85 -8.14 12.81
N ALA A 130 4.49 -7.30 13.78
CA ALA A 130 3.70 -7.68 14.94
C ALA A 130 2.31 -8.23 14.56
N LEU A 131 1.64 -7.63 13.58
CA LEU A 131 0.36 -8.13 13.08
C LEU A 131 0.52 -9.36 12.19
N VAL A 132 1.55 -9.35 11.31
CA VAL A 132 1.86 -10.48 10.43
C VAL A 132 2.10 -11.75 11.25
N ASP A 133 2.93 -11.68 12.28
CA ASP A 133 3.23 -12.80 13.18
C ASP A 133 1.98 -13.24 13.97
N LYS A 134 1.32 -12.29 14.65
CA LYS A 134 0.11 -12.55 15.46
C LYS A 134 -1.00 -13.24 14.66
N LEU A 135 -1.18 -12.87 13.39
CA LEU A 135 -2.25 -13.40 12.54
C LEU A 135 -1.84 -14.67 11.79
N GLY A 136 -0.59 -15.13 11.94
CA GLY A 136 -0.04 -16.31 11.28
C GLY A 136 0.04 -16.15 9.76
N VAL A 137 0.30 -14.93 9.29
CA VAL A 137 0.48 -14.63 7.87
C VAL A 137 1.70 -15.37 7.35
N LYS A 138 1.58 -15.95 6.15
CA LYS A 138 2.64 -16.73 5.50
C LYS A 138 3.21 -16.03 4.27
N LEU A 139 2.44 -15.13 3.67
CA LEU A 139 2.84 -14.30 2.56
C LEU A 139 2.44 -12.86 2.86
N PHE A 140 3.42 -11.95 2.85
CA PHE A 140 3.23 -10.52 3.05
C PHE A 140 3.66 -9.77 1.79
N VAL A 141 2.87 -8.77 1.38
CA VAL A 141 3.16 -7.95 0.21
C VAL A 141 3.03 -6.48 0.55
N ASP A 142 4.08 -5.71 0.30
CA ASP A 142 4.15 -4.27 0.59
C ASP A 142 5.16 -3.63 -0.38
N ASP A 143 4.91 -2.41 -0.84
CA ASP A 143 5.84 -1.68 -1.70
C ASP A 143 6.90 -0.90 -0.92
N ARG A 144 6.65 -0.62 0.37
CA ARG A 144 7.54 0.15 1.22
C ARG A 144 8.65 -0.73 1.79
N HIS A 145 9.89 -0.38 1.47
CA HIS A 145 11.04 -1.22 1.82
C HIS A 145 11.22 -1.39 3.33
N GLU A 146 10.89 -0.37 4.14
CA GLU A 146 10.97 -0.45 5.60
C GLU A 146 10.00 -1.49 6.17
N ASN A 147 8.78 -1.58 5.62
CA ASN A 147 7.80 -2.59 6.01
C ASN A 147 8.24 -3.99 5.58
N CYS A 148 8.78 -4.11 4.35
CA CYS A 148 9.33 -5.36 3.85
C CYS A 148 10.50 -5.87 4.70
N LEU A 149 11.42 -4.99 5.06
CA LEU A 149 12.55 -5.30 5.94
C LEU A 149 12.07 -5.76 7.31
N ASP A 150 11.19 -4.96 7.94
CA ASP A 150 10.59 -5.28 9.25
C ASP A 150 10.00 -6.68 9.28
N VAL A 151 9.17 -7.03 8.30
CA VAL A 151 8.53 -8.34 8.24
C VAL A 151 9.53 -9.46 7.94
N ALA A 152 10.50 -9.23 7.06
CA ALA A 152 11.49 -10.24 6.68
C ALA A 152 12.46 -10.59 7.82
N GLU A 153 12.81 -9.63 8.67
CA GLU A 153 13.71 -9.83 9.80
C GLU A 153 13.01 -10.42 11.02
N ASN A 154 11.73 -10.06 11.23
CA ASN A 154 11.03 -10.37 12.48
C ASN A 154 9.99 -11.49 12.36
N THR A 155 9.79 -12.08 11.17
CA THR A 155 8.79 -13.14 10.95
C THR A 155 9.30 -14.23 10.00
N GLU A 156 8.54 -15.32 9.93
CA GLU A 156 8.76 -16.43 8.98
C GLU A 156 7.93 -16.27 7.68
N ALA A 157 7.29 -15.12 7.47
CA ALA A 157 6.51 -14.88 6.25
C ALA A 157 7.44 -14.73 5.04
N THR A 158 7.03 -15.28 3.90
CA THR A 158 7.61 -14.87 2.62
C THR A 158 7.18 -13.44 2.34
N VAL A 159 8.13 -12.59 1.96
CA VAL A 159 7.88 -11.18 1.65
C VAL A 159 8.03 -10.96 0.15
N LEU A 160 6.97 -10.45 -0.48
CA LEU A 160 7.01 -9.97 -1.86
C LEU A 160 6.94 -8.45 -1.88
N MET A 161 7.70 -7.83 -2.78
CA MET A 161 7.70 -6.38 -2.94
C MET A 161 7.40 -6.01 -4.39
N PRO A 162 6.25 -5.39 -4.69
CA PRO A 162 5.96 -4.90 -6.03
C PRO A 162 7.01 -3.89 -6.49
N HIS A 163 7.40 -3.97 -7.77
CA HIS A 163 8.35 -3.03 -8.35
C HIS A 163 7.76 -1.63 -8.40
N ARG A 164 8.45 -0.66 -7.79
CA ARG A 164 8.11 0.77 -7.82
C ARG A 164 9.41 1.56 -8.00
N SER A 165 9.30 2.77 -8.55
CA SER A 165 10.46 3.65 -8.77
C SER A 165 11.25 3.96 -7.49
N TYR A 166 10.56 4.03 -6.35
CA TYR A 166 11.13 4.38 -5.05
C TYR A 166 11.68 3.21 -4.21
N ASN A 167 11.55 1.98 -4.69
CA ASN A 167 12.05 0.82 -3.95
C ASN A 167 13.11 0.03 -4.72
N GLN A 168 13.60 0.53 -5.86
CA GLN A 168 14.50 -0.22 -6.77
C GLN A 168 15.86 -0.58 -6.15
N SER A 169 16.40 0.30 -5.31
CA SER A 169 17.72 0.11 -4.68
C SER A 169 17.71 -0.84 -3.49
N PHE A 170 16.54 -1.20 -2.97
CA PHE A 170 16.43 -2.11 -1.84
C PHE A 170 16.62 -3.56 -2.26
N GLU A 171 17.49 -4.27 -1.55
CA GLU A 171 17.73 -5.69 -1.70
C GLU A 171 17.80 -6.35 -0.32
N HIS A 172 17.15 -7.50 -0.19
CA HIS A 172 17.23 -8.31 1.03
C HIS A 172 17.04 -9.80 0.67
N PRO A 173 17.83 -10.74 1.23
CA PRO A 173 17.79 -12.15 0.83
C PRO A 173 16.42 -12.85 0.98
N LYS A 174 15.57 -12.35 1.88
CA LYS A 174 14.21 -12.88 2.13
C LYS A 174 13.09 -12.09 1.44
N VAL A 175 13.42 -11.02 0.70
CA VAL A 175 12.43 -10.19 0.01
C VAL A 175 12.54 -10.43 -1.48
N THR A 176 11.49 -10.99 -2.07
CA THR A 176 11.42 -11.24 -3.51
C THR A 176 10.67 -10.12 -4.19
N ARG A 177 11.33 -9.42 -5.11
CA ARG A 177 10.68 -8.40 -5.93
C ARG A 177 9.82 -9.04 -7.00
N ILE A 178 8.59 -8.55 -7.16
CA ILE A 178 7.68 -8.94 -8.23
C ILE A 178 7.44 -7.74 -9.15
N GLN A 179 7.39 -7.97 -10.47
CA GLN A 179 7.17 -6.89 -11.44
C GLN A 179 5.73 -6.39 -11.45
N ASP A 180 4.80 -7.30 -11.19
CA ASP A 180 3.36 -7.08 -11.18
C ASP A 180 2.68 -8.02 -10.17
N LEU A 181 1.39 -7.82 -9.95
CA LEU A 181 0.58 -8.69 -9.10
C LEU A 181 0.24 -10.02 -9.79
N HIS A 182 0.53 -10.18 -11.08
CA HIS A 182 0.32 -11.44 -11.77
C HIS A 182 1.27 -12.50 -11.21
N ALA A 183 2.51 -12.12 -10.93
CA ALA A 183 3.46 -12.97 -10.21
C ALA A 183 2.97 -13.39 -8.81
N LEU A 184 2.20 -12.52 -8.11
CA LEU A 184 1.54 -12.90 -6.85
C LEU A 184 0.48 -13.98 -7.10
N THR A 185 -0.36 -13.86 -8.13
CA THR A 185 -1.36 -14.89 -8.44
C THR A 185 -0.73 -16.24 -8.78
N ALA A 186 0.42 -16.26 -9.47
CA ALA A 186 1.19 -17.46 -9.76
C ALA A 186 1.78 -18.11 -8.50
N TYR A 187 2.12 -17.31 -7.48
CA TYR A 187 2.58 -17.80 -6.17
C TYR A 187 1.44 -18.42 -5.33
N LEU A 188 0.19 -18.03 -5.62
CA LEU A 188 -1.00 -18.40 -4.84
C LEU A 188 -1.77 -19.60 -5.41
N GLY A 189 -1.57 -19.91 -6.69
CA GLY A 189 -2.12 -21.10 -7.39
C GLY A 189 -1.38 -22.37 -7.03
#